data_AF-A0A1V6T4W7-F1
#
_entry.id   AF-A0A1V6T4W7-F1
#
_cell.length_a   1.000
_cell.length_b   1.000
_cell.length_c   1.000
_cell.angle_alpha   90.00
_cell.angle_beta   90.00
_cell.angle_gamma   90.00
#
_symmetry.space_group_name_H-M   'P 1'
#
loop_
_entity.id
_entity.type
_entity.pdbx_description
1 polymer ?
#
loop_
_entity_poly.entity_id
_entity_poly.type
_entity_poly.pdbx_seq_one_letter_code
_entity_poly.pdbx_strand_id
1 'polypeptide(L)'
;MPHTSRTSRPKRQTQKRTQVTDDDGWTHVASGGNVRRVMRTRPRGTTAIKESESGIFSGQPEEPTLTPAEAPGRLTLSELQAQFQTHRERWEGSESWTRLTGVLDERLKRAQEQASSSGADPTSSALARCPVDAIVCIGLGSPSGFLRDGWVDRRSVSLYQLAALASIKDQVACTTSSNVKVYAQDPVFNALDESLLAALNITVIKHPEAFSHITANTMLFCPGAERKHLELLLPSKPWLLFGGPLEHADSGGVLQGYVDGAGSYSLPVFEALEHAFWNMRLYWVEEVGRE
;
A
#
# COMPACT_ATOMS: atom_id res chain seq x y z
N MET A 1 -60.78 0.70 41.90
CA MET A 1 -59.31 0.75 41.93
C MET A 1 -58.77 -0.65 41.71
N PRO A 2 -57.98 -0.86 40.65
CA PRO A 2 -56.75 -1.64 40.79
C PRO A 2 -55.56 -0.92 40.12
N HIS A 3 -54.39 -0.94 40.75
CA HIS A 3 -53.14 -0.41 40.22
C HIS A 3 -52.34 -1.53 39.53
N THR A 4 -51.93 -1.32 38.28
CA THR A 4 -50.95 -2.15 37.59
C THR A 4 -49.67 -1.36 37.39
N SER A 5 -48.58 -1.80 38.02
CA SER A 5 -47.24 -1.25 37.87
C SER A 5 -46.58 -1.79 36.60
N ARG A 6 -46.43 -0.93 35.59
CA ARG A 6 -45.77 -1.27 34.31
C ARG A 6 -44.28 -0.88 34.39
N THR A 7 -43.40 -1.87 34.45
CA THR A 7 -41.94 -1.66 34.39
C THR A 7 -41.53 -1.16 33.00
N SER A 8 -40.91 0.02 32.95
CA SER A 8 -40.39 0.65 31.74
C SER A 8 -39.10 -0.05 31.27
N ARG A 9 -39.12 -0.55 30.03
CA ARG A 9 -37.93 -1.01 29.29
C ARG A 9 -37.04 0.20 28.95
N PRO A 10 -35.72 0.18 29.18
CA PRO A 10 -34.87 1.30 28.78
C PRO A 10 -34.77 1.36 27.26
N LYS A 11 -35.18 2.50 26.67
CA LYS A 11 -34.97 2.79 25.25
C LYS A 11 -33.47 2.87 24.99
N ARG A 12 -32.91 1.96 24.19
CA ARG A 12 -31.57 2.11 23.60
C ARG A 12 -31.55 3.44 22.83
N GLN A 13 -30.82 4.42 23.35
CA GLN A 13 -30.55 5.66 22.62
C GLN A 13 -29.76 5.30 21.36
N THR A 14 -30.34 5.59 20.20
CA THR A 14 -29.63 5.55 18.92
C THR A 14 -28.46 6.52 18.99
N GLN A 15 -27.24 6.01 18.85
CA GLN A 15 -26.03 6.84 18.80
C GLN A 15 -26.13 7.74 17.56
N LYS A 16 -26.47 9.01 17.77
CA LYS A 16 -26.50 10.00 16.70
C LYS A 16 -25.06 10.29 16.27
N ARG A 17 -24.75 9.87 15.05
CA ARG A 17 -23.54 10.21 14.29
C ARG A 17 -23.52 11.73 14.10
N THR A 18 -22.54 12.41 14.70
CA THR A 18 -22.44 13.88 14.64
C THR A 18 -21.36 14.22 13.64
N GLN A 19 -21.73 14.97 12.60
CA GLN A 19 -20.82 15.49 11.60
C GLN A 19 -20.36 16.89 12.04
N VAL A 20 -19.07 17.13 12.09
CA VAL A 20 -18.48 18.44 12.43
C VAL A 20 -17.58 18.82 11.26
N THR A 21 -17.87 19.93 10.61
CA THR A 21 -17.05 20.45 9.51
C THR A 21 -16.11 21.51 10.06
N ASP A 22 -14.81 21.35 9.79
CA ASP A 22 -13.76 22.27 10.20
C ASP A 22 -13.57 23.43 9.21
N ASP A 23 -12.84 24.47 9.63
CA ASP A 23 -12.53 25.68 8.84
C ASP A 23 -11.65 25.40 7.60
N ASP A 24 -10.99 24.23 7.55
CA ASP A 24 -10.24 23.72 6.39
C ASP A 24 -11.12 22.89 5.42
N GLY A 25 -12.43 22.85 5.64
CA GLY A 25 -13.40 22.18 4.76
C GLY A 25 -13.59 20.67 4.98
N TRP A 26 -12.90 20.06 5.96
CA TRP A 26 -13.03 18.64 6.29
C TRP A 26 -14.24 18.35 7.17
N THR A 27 -15.03 17.33 6.81
CA THR A 27 -16.19 16.88 7.61
C THR A 27 -15.83 15.64 8.42
N HIS A 28 -15.66 15.83 9.72
CA HIS A 28 -15.43 14.79 10.72
C HIS A 28 -16.71 14.10 11.10
N VAL A 29 -16.66 12.80 11.38
CA VAL A 29 -17.86 12.07 11.79
C VAL A 29 -17.61 11.27 13.07
N ALA A 30 -18.12 11.77 14.19
CA ALA A 30 -17.95 11.16 15.50
C ALA A 30 -19.25 10.48 15.99
N SER A 31 -19.13 9.27 16.56
CA SER A 31 -20.23 8.60 17.27
C SER A 31 -20.21 8.95 18.76
N GLY A 32 -21.40 9.20 19.32
CA GLY A 32 -21.62 9.74 20.66
C GLY A 32 -20.85 9.00 21.77
N GLY A 33 -19.92 9.73 22.40
CA GLY A 33 -19.04 9.28 23.49
C GLY A 33 -17.69 9.98 23.45
N ASN A 34 -17.13 10.15 22.24
CA ASN A 34 -15.78 10.71 22.04
C ASN A 34 -15.74 12.20 21.67
N VAL A 35 -16.89 12.89 21.59
CA VAL A 35 -16.97 14.33 21.24
C VAL A 35 -16.16 15.21 22.20
N ARG A 36 -16.12 14.86 23.50
CA ARG A 36 -15.29 15.58 24.49
C ARG A 36 -13.79 15.32 24.35
N ARG A 37 -13.38 14.21 23.70
CA ARG A 37 -11.96 13.91 23.41
C ARG A 37 -11.49 14.71 22.19
N VAL A 38 -12.34 14.82 21.16
CA VAL A 38 -12.12 15.68 19.97
C VAL A 38 -11.90 17.15 20.35
N MET A 39 -12.63 17.66 21.34
CA MET A 39 -12.46 19.05 21.82
C MET A 39 -11.19 19.29 22.65
N ARG A 40 -10.58 18.24 23.23
CA ARG A 40 -9.44 18.36 24.15
C ARG A 40 -8.08 18.32 23.47
N THR A 41 -7.98 17.82 22.25
CA THR A 41 -6.73 17.69 21.48
C THR A 41 -6.37 18.94 20.67
N ARG A 42 -6.97 20.10 20.96
CA ARG A 42 -6.41 21.38 20.49
C ARG A 42 -5.00 21.53 21.10
N PRO A 43 -3.93 21.70 20.30
CA PRO A 43 -2.66 22.15 20.84
C PRO A 43 -2.85 23.62 21.24
N ARG A 44 -3.25 23.85 22.49
CA ARG A 44 -3.17 25.18 23.06
C ARG A 44 -1.72 25.36 23.48
N GLY A 45 -0.99 26.15 22.68
CA GLY A 45 0.32 26.64 23.09
C GLY A 45 0.26 27.30 24.46
N THR A 46 1.44 27.34 25.07
CA THR A 46 1.86 28.19 26.19
C THR A 46 1.94 27.51 27.58
N THR A 47 3.18 27.11 27.89
CA THR A 47 3.89 27.12 29.19
C THR A 47 3.19 26.61 30.45
N ALA A 48 3.66 25.47 30.97
CA ALA A 48 3.74 25.24 32.42
C ALA A 48 4.87 24.25 32.74
N ILE A 49 5.93 24.78 33.34
CA ILE A 49 7.04 24.07 33.97
C ILE A 49 6.49 23.21 35.11
N LYS A 50 6.86 21.92 35.15
CA LYS A 50 6.97 21.16 36.39
C LYS A 50 8.15 20.19 36.30
N GLU A 51 9.21 20.56 37.01
CA GLU A 51 10.32 19.70 37.42
C GLU A 51 9.81 18.51 38.23
N SER A 52 10.30 17.30 37.94
CA SER A 52 10.41 16.17 38.87
C SER A 52 11.32 15.09 38.24
N GLU A 53 12.60 15.21 38.59
CA GLU A 53 13.68 14.23 38.77
C GLU A 53 13.69 12.84 38.08
N SER A 54 14.85 12.62 37.42
CA SER A 54 15.66 11.39 37.34
C SER A 54 15.09 10.14 36.64
N GLY A 55 15.49 9.99 35.38
CA GLY A 55 15.53 8.71 34.67
C GLY A 55 16.26 8.90 33.35
N ILE A 56 17.53 8.49 33.29
CA ILE A 56 18.36 8.52 32.09
C ILE A 56 17.71 7.60 31.04
N PHE A 57 17.01 8.17 30.06
CA PHE A 57 16.58 7.44 28.87
C PHE A 57 17.48 7.84 27.71
N SER A 58 18.31 6.88 27.28
CA SER A 58 19.01 6.93 26.01
C SER A 58 17.98 7.08 24.89
N GLY A 59 17.89 8.28 24.32
CA GLY A 59 16.94 8.65 23.27
C GLY A 59 17.29 8.02 21.92
N GLN A 60 16.98 6.73 21.76
CA GLN A 60 16.53 6.22 20.47
C GLN A 60 15.00 6.28 20.49
N PRO A 61 14.32 6.94 19.54
CA PRO A 61 12.89 6.78 19.42
C PRO A 61 12.63 5.30 19.09
N GLU A 62 12.11 4.53 20.05
CA GLU A 62 11.61 3.18 19.76
C GLU A 62 10.56 3.29 18.67
N GLU A 63 10.80 2.63 17.54
CA GLU A 63 9.79 2.59 16.48
C GLU A 63 8.53 1.92 17.05
N PRO A 64 7.35 2.52 16.86
CA PRO A 64 6.11 1.95 17.36
C PRO A 64 5.93 0.56 16.74
N THR A 65 5.90 -0.48 17.58
CA THR A 65 5.67 -1.85 17.11
C THR A 65 4.27 -1.93 16.52
N LEU A 66 4.19 -2.12 15.20
CA LEU A 66 2.92 -2.27 14.49
C LEU A 66 2.32 -3.64 14.80
N THR A 67 1.06 -3.64 15.22
CA THR A 67 0.27 -4.87 15.42
C THR A 67 -0.70 -5.08 14.27
N PRO A 68 -1.07 -6.34 13.95
CA PRO A 68 -2.10 -6.64 12.96
C PRO A 68 -3.37 -5.80 13.13
N ALA A 69 -3.95 -5.38 12.01
CA ALA A 69 -5.16 -4.56 11.97
C ALA A 69 -6.40 -5.37 12.40
N GLU A 70 -7.38 -4.69 13.01
CA GLU A 70 -8.58 -5.34 13.53
C GLU A 70 -9.67 -5.45 12.45
N ALA A 71 -9.89 -6.67 11.93
CA ALA A 71 -10.99 -6.93 11.01
C ALA A 71 -12.36 -6.83 11.72
N PRO A 72 -13.40 -6.27 11.08
CA PRO A 72 -14.76 -6.30 11.62
C PRO A 72 -15.19 -7.75 11.90
N GLY A 73 -15.61 -8.06 13.13
CA GLY A 73 -15.88 -9.44 13.55
C GLY A 73 -16.99 -10.19 12.79
N ARG A 74 -17.76 -9.52 11.92
CA ARG A 74 -18.76 -10.14 11.03
C ARG A 74 -18.27 -10.33 9.58
N LEU A 75 -17.12 -9.77 9.23
CA LEU A 75 -16.60 -9.79 7.87
C LEU A 75 -16.06 -11.19 7.57
N THR A 76 -16.59 -11.80 6.51
CA THR A 76 -16.15 -13.11 6.03
C THR A 76 -15.18 -12.97 4.84
N LEU A 77 -14.45 -14.04 4.53
CA LEU A 77 -13.57 -14.07 3.35
C LEU A 77 -14.34 -13.85 2.05
N SER A 78 -15.53 -14.45 1.91
CA SER A 78 -16.35 -14.30 0.71
C SER A 78 -16.83 -12.85 0.52
N GLU A 79 -17.24 -12.17 1.60
CA GLU A 79 -17.61 -10.76 1.54
C GLU A 79 -16.41 -9.87 1.19
N LEU A 80 -15.23 -10.18 1.72
CA LEU A 80 -14.01 -9.45 1.41
C LEU A 80 -13.56 -9.66 -0.04
N GLN A 81 -13.68 -10.89 -0.56
CA GLN A 81 -13.44 -11.19 -1.98
C GLN A 81 -14.42 -10.45 -2.90
N ALA A 82 -15.69 -10.37 -2.53
CA ALA A 82 -16.69 -9.59 -3.27
C ALA A 82 -16.35 -8.09 -3.26
N GLN A 83 -15.92 -7.56 -2.12
CA GLN A 83 -15.42 -6.18 -2.03
C GLN A 83 -14.21 -5.97 -2.93
N PHE A 84 -13.20 -6.84 -2.84
CA PHE A 84 -12.02 -6.80 -3.70
C PHE A 84 -12.40 -6.79 -5.18
N GLN A 85 -13.29 -7.69 -5.62
CA GLN A 85 -13.72 -7.76 -7.01
C GLN A 85 -14.37 -6.46 -7.49
N THR A 86 -15.19 -5.81 -6.65
CA THR A 86 -15.77 -4.49 -6.98
C THR A 86 -14.69 -3.42 -7.14
N HIS A 87 -13.65 -3.43 -6.29
CA HIS A 87 -12.54 -2.47 -6.39
C HIS A 87 -11.69 -2.75 -7.63
N ARG A 88 -11.49 -4.04 -7.96
CA ARG A 88 -10.79 -4.50 -9.15
C ARG A 88 -11.47 -4.05 -10.44
N GLU A 89 -12.78 -4.27 -10.57
CA GLU A 89 -13.55 -3.83 -11.74
C GLU A 89 -13.46 -2.31 -11.95
N ARG A 90 -13.55 -1.54 -10.88
CA ARG A 90 -13.41 -0.07 -10.94
C ARG A 90 -12.00 0.38 -11.30
N TRP A 91 -10.99 -0.29 -10.75
CA TRP A 91 -9.59 -0.02 -11.09
C TRP A 91 -9.34 -0.32 -12.58
N GLU A 92 -9.69 -1.52 -13.03
CA GLU A 92 -9.47 -1.98 -14.40
C GLU A 92 -10.30 -1.19 -15.43
N GLY A 93 -11.44 -0.62 -15.03
CA GLY A 93 -12.24 0.28 -15.85
C GLY A 93 -11.74 1.74 -15.92
N SER A 94 -10.66 2.10 -15.22
CA SER A 94 -10.19 3.48 -15.12
C SER A 94 -9.20 3.90 -16.21
N GLU A 95 -9.09 5.21 -16.43
CA GLU A 95 -8.02 5.75 -17.28
C GLU A 95 -6.64 5.47 -16.67
N SER A 96 -6.49 5.56 -15.35
CA SER A 96 -5.24 5.24 -14.64
C SER A 96 -4.72 3.85 -14.99
N TRP A 97 -5.57 2.83 -14.94
CA TRP A 97 -5.18 1.48 -15.34
C TRP A 97 -4.84 1.41 -16.84
N THR A 98 -5.69 1.97 -17.69
CA THR A 98 -5.50 1.96 -19.15
C THR A 98 -4.15 2.56 -19.56
N ARG A 99 -3.74 3.66 -18.94
CA ARG A 99 -2.44 4.29 -19.22
C ARG A 99 -1.29 3.49 -18.62
N LEU A 100 -1.41 3.06 -17.37
CA LEU A 100 -0.38 2.28 -16.69
C LEU A 100 -0.08 0.98 -17.44
N THR A 101 -1.11 0.23 -17.82
CA THR A 101 -0.94 -1.04 -18.53
C THR A 101 -0.28 -0.85 -19.89
N GLY A 102 -0.57 0.27 -20.59
CA GLY A 102 0.09 0.60 -21.85
C GLY A 102 1.59 0.80 -21.68
N VAL A 103 2.00 1.59 -20.69
CA VAL A 103 3.42 1.84 -20.39
C VAL A 103 4.10 0.55 -19.91
N LEU A 104 3.46 -0.20 -19.01
CA LEU A 104 4.01 -1.46 -18.49
C LEU A 104 4.23 -2.49 -19.60
N ASP A 105 3.24 -2.68 -20.47
CA ASP A 105 3.31 -3.63 -21.59
C ASP A 105 4.40 -3.24 -22.59
N GLU A 106 4.51 -1.96 -22.92
CA GLU A 106 5.59 -1.45 -23.77
C GLU A 106 6.98 -1.75 -23.17
N ARG A 107 7.16 -1.53 -21.87
CA ARG A 107 8.45 -1.78 -21.19
C ARG A 107 8.79 -3.27 -21.16
N LEU A 108 7.82 -4.13 -20.84
CA LEU A 108 8.01 -5.58 -20.81
C LEU A 108 8.37 -6.12 -22.20
N LYS A 109 7.67 -5.69 -23.25
CA LYS A 109 7.92 -6.11 -24.64
C LYS A 109 9.30 -5.69 -25.13
N ARG A 110 9.70 -4.43 -24.90
CA ARG A 110 11.03 -3.94 -25.27
C ARG A 110 12.14 -4.78 -24.62
N ALA A 111 11.98 -5.15 -23.35
CA ALA A 111 12.97 -5.98 -22.66
C ALA A 111 13.07 -7.41 -23.26
N GLN A 112 11.95 -8.00 -23.67
CA GLN A 112 11.95 -9.32 -24.35
C GLN A 112 12.64 -9.27 -25.71
N GLU A 113 12.45 -8.19 -26.48
CA GLU A 113 13.10 -7.98 -27.78
C GLU A 113 14.62 -7.80 -27.63
N GLN A 114 15.04 -7.04 -26.61
CA GLN A 114 16.47 -6.86 -26.28
C GLN A 114 17.14 -8.17 -25.82
N ALA A 115 16.44 -8.98 -25.02
CA ALA A 115 16.92 -10.30 -24.62
C ALA A 115 17.05 -11.28 -25.81
N SER A 116 16.21 -11.11 -26.84
CA SER A 116 16.23 -11.96 -28.04
C SER A 116 17.30 -11.54 -29.06
N SER A 117 17.67 -10.27 -29.11
CA SER A 117 18.67 -9.72 -30.04
C SER A 117 20.12 -9.86 -29.55
N SER A 118 20.34 -10.13 -28.27
CA SER A 118 21.67 -10.25 -27.65
C SER A 118 22.38 -11.61 -27.89
N GLY A 119 21.87 -12.43 -28.81
CA GLY A 119 22.62 -13.57 -29.38
C GLY A 119 22.97 -14.69 -28.39
N ALA A 120 22.13 -14.93 -27.39
CA ALA A 120 22.34 -16.03 -26.45
C ALA A 120 22.35 -17.39 -27.18
N ASP A 121 23.33 -18.23 -26.82
CA ASP A 121 23.61 -19.55 -27.39
C ASP A 121 22.34 -20.44 -27.44
N PRO A 122 21.93 -20.98 -28.61
CA PRO A 122 20.72 -21.79 -28.78
C PRO A 122 20.72 -23.12 -28.02
N THR A 123 21.84 -23.50 -27.38
CA THR A 123 21.93 -24.70 -26.52
C THR A 123 21.57 -24.43 -25.05
N SER A 124 21.49 -23.16 -24.64
CA SER A 124 20.92 -22.76 -23.35
C SER A 124 19.41 -22.54 -23.53
N SER A 125 18.61 -23.54 -23.14
CA SER A 125 17.13 -23.48 -23.14
C SER A 125 16.52 -22.44 -22.17
N ALA A 126 17.27 -21.40 -21.81
CA ALA A 126 16.73 -20.26 -21.08
C ALA A 126 15.88 -19.44 -22.05
N LEU A 127 14.61 -19.84 -22.18
CA LEU A 127 13.47 -19.00 -22.57
C LEU A 127 13.83 -17.53 -22.41
N ALA A 128 13.77 -16.72 -23.47
CA ALA A 128 14.04 -15.27 -23.43
C ALA A 128 13.40 -14.66 -22.18
N ARG A 129 14.20 -14.49 -21.12
CA ARG A 129 13.63 -14.30 -19.79
C ARG A 129 13.13 -12.86 -19.74
N CYS A 130 11.86 -12.71 -19.39
CA CYS A 130 11.40 -11.45 -18.82
C CYS A 130 12.39 -11.01 -17.74
N PRO A 131 12.77 -9.73 -17.69
CA PRO A 131 13.63 -9.24 -16.63
C PRO A 131 12.99 -9.40 -15.24
N VAL A 132 11.67 -9.52 -15.15
CA VAL A 132 10.94 -9.72 -13.89
C VAL A 132 10.74 -11.20 -13.58
N ASP A 133 11.38 -11.70 -12.51
CA ASP A 133 11.19 -13.05 -11.99
C ASP A 133 10.22 -13.11 -10.78
N ALA A 134 10.07 -11.98 -10.07
CA ALA A 134 9.17 -11.83 -8.94
C ALA A 134 8.64 -10.39 -8.79
N ILE A 135 7.45 -10.29 -8.21
CA ILE A 135 6.87 -9.04 -7.72
C ILE A 135 6.94 -9.06 -6.20
N VAL A 136 7.48 -8.01 -5.60
CA VAL A 136 7.55 -7.86 -4.13
C VAL A 136 6.71 -6.66 -3.72
N CYS A 137 5.69 -6.89 -2.90
CA CYS A 137 4.79 -5.88 -2.39
C CYS A 137 5.15 -5.49 -0.95
N ILE A 138 5.34 -4.20 -0.69
CA ILE A 138 5.66 -3.64 0.63
C ILE A 138 4.71 -2.50 0.97
N GLY A 139 4.11 -2.51 2.16
CA GLY A 139 3.30 -1.39 2.65
C GLY A 139 1.95 -1.27 1.95
N LEU A 140 1.23 -2.39 1.80
CA LEU A 140 -0.11 -2.43 1.20
C LEU A 140 -1.19 -1.88 2.16
N GLY A 141 -0.94 -1.95 3.46
CA GLY A 141 -1.96 -1.81 4.50
C GLY A 141 -2.92 -3.01 4.54
N SER A 142 -3.86 -3.01 5.48
CA SER A 142 -4.82 -4.10 5.66
C SER A 142 -6.09 -3.87 4.82
N PRO A 143 -6.42 -4.76 3.85
CA PRO A 143 -7.68 -4.70 3.11
C PRO A 143 -8.93 -4.91 3.99
N SER A 144 -8.81 -5.64 5.10
CA SER A 144 -9.94 -6.00 5.95
C SER A 144 -10.04 -5.20 7.25
N GLY A 145 -8.91 -4.75 7.79
CA GLY A 145 -8.78 -4.31 9.17
C GLY A 145 -8.66 -2.80 9.35
N PHE A 146 -9.07 -2.33 10.51
CA PHE A 146 -8.80 -0.98 10.98
C PHE A 146 -7.46 -0.93 11.68
N LEU A 147 -6.63 0.05 11.35
CA LEU A 147 -5.46 0.37 12.16
C LEU A 147 -5.93 0.79 13.55
N ARG A 148 -5.27 0.27 14.59
CA ARG A 148 -5.58 0.62 15.97
C ARG A 148 -5.43 2.13 16.13
N ASP A 149 -6.41 2.72 16.80
CA ASP A 149 -6.74 4.16 16.90
C ASP A 149 -7.74 4.70 15.88
N GLY A 150 -8.02 4.00 14.77
CA GLY A 150 -9.19 4.26 13.91
C GLY A 150 -9.30 5.69 13.34
N TRP A 151 -8.21 6.46 13.36
CA TRP A 151 -8.21 7.87 12.92
C TRP A 151 -8.53 8.00 11.43
N VAL A 152 -8.17 7.01 10.62
CA VAL A 152 -8.46 6.97 9.17
C VAL A 152 -8.76 5.54 8.74
N ASP A 153 -9.89 5.31 8.08
CA ASP A 153 -10.23 4.05 7.44
C ASP A 153 -9.50 3.94 6.09
N ARG A 154 -8.53 3.03 6.00
CA ARG A 154 -7.68 2.82 4.82
C ARG A 154 -8.05 1.56 4.03
N ARG A 155 -9.12 0.84 4.41
CA ARG A 155 -9.45 -0.46 3.80
C ARG A 155 -9.73 -0.34 2.30
N SER A 156 -10.49 0.68 1.89
CA SER A 156 -10.73 0.94 0.45
C SER A 156 -9.45 1.30 -0.31
N VAL A 157 -8.52 2.00 0.33
CA VAL A 157 -7.19 2.30 -0.26
C VAL A 157 -6.44 1.00 -0.50
N SER A 158 -6.29 0.17 0.53
CA SER A 158 -5.61 -1.12 0.44
C SER A 158 -6.28 -2.06 -0.56
N LEU A 159 -7.61 -2.05 -0.68
CA LEU A 159 -8.33 -2.84 -1.68
C LEU A 159 -8.07 -2.37 -3.12
N TYR A 160 -8.04 -1.05 -3.38
CA TYR A 160 -7.67 -0.54 -4.70
C TYR A 160 -6.20 -0.80 -5.03
N GLN A 161 -5.29 -0.62 -4.07
CA GLN A 161 -3.88 -0.92 -4.27
C GLN A 161 -3.65 -2.43 -4.49
N LEU A 162 -4.40 -3.30 -3.80
CA LEU A 162 -4.38 -4.73 -4.04
C LEU A 162 -4.95 -5.08 -5.42
N ALA A 163 -6.00 -4.39 -5.87
CA ALA A 163 -6.51 -4.52 -7.23
C ALA A 163 -5.43 -4.18 -8.25
N ALA A 164 -4.71 -3.07 -8.07
CA ALA A 164 -3.60 -2.71 -8.94
C ALA A 164 -2.49 -3.76 -8.95
N LEU A 165 -2.07 -4.27 -7.78
CA LEU A 165 -1.08 -5.35 -7.69
C LEU A 165 -1.54 -6.61 -8.44
N ALA A 166 -2.79 -7.02 -8.27
CA ALA A 166 -3.35 -8.21 -8.93
C ALA A 166 -3.43 -8.02 -10.46
N SER A 167 -3.89 -6.86 -10.94
CA SER A 167 -3.95 -6.56 -12.37
C SER A 167 -2.55 -6.47 -12.99
N ILE A 168 -1.58 -5.87 -12.30
CA ILE A 168 -0.17 -5.83 -12.72
C ILE A 168 0.41 -7.24 -12.83
N LYS A 169 0.18 -8.08 -11.81
CA LYS A 169 0.62 -9.49 -11.81
C LYS A 169 0.08 -10.22 -13.04
N ASP A 170 -1.21 -10.08 -13.30
CA ASP A 170 -1.86 -10.74 -14.44
C ASP A 170 -1.31 -10.20 -15.78
N GLN A 171 -1.03 -8.90 -15.87
CA GLN A 171 -0.40 -8.28 -17.05
C GLN A 171 1.02 -8.81 -17.27
N VAL A 172 1.86 -8.84 -16.23
CA VAL A 172 3.21 -9.40 -16.30
C VAL A 172 3.15 -10.86 -16.73
N ALA A 173 2.27 -11.66 -16.13
CA ALA A 173 2.13 -13.07 -16.49
C ALA A 173 1.70 -13.27 -17.95
N CYS A 174 0.77 -12.43 -18.45
CA CYS A 174 0.30 -12.43 -19.82
C CYS A 174 1.42 -12.09 -20.81
N THR A 175 2.07 -10.93 -20.65
CA THR A 175 3.11 -10.45 -21.58
C THR A 175 4.33 -11.37 -21.59
N THR A 176 4.65 -11.98 -20.44
CA THR A 176 5.88 -12.78 -20.29
C THR A 176 5.66 -14.27 -20.52
N SER A 177 4.40 -14.70 -20.66
CA SER A 177 4.02 -16.12 -20.71
C SER A 177 4.63 -16.94 -19.56
N SER A 178 4.78 -16.32 -18.38
CA SER A 178 5.43 -16.91 -17.21
C SER A 178 4.61 -16.68 -15.95
N ASN A 179 4.61 -17.64 -15.03
CA ASN A 179 3.96 -17.45 -13.75
C ASN A 179 4.92 -16.72 -12.81
N VAL A 180 4.68 -15.43 -12.61
CA VAL A 180 5.51 -14.59 -11.74
C VAL A 180 5.19 -14.86 -10.27
N LYS A 181 6.23 -15.04 -9.46
CA LYS A 181 6.07 -15.17 -8.00
C LYS A 181 5.69 -13.82 -7.44
N VAL A 182 4.70 -13.79 -6.54
CA VAL A 182 4.31 -12.54 -5.86
C VAL A 182 4.41 -12.72 -4.36
N TYR A 183 5.19 -11.86 -3.73
CA TYR A 183 5.37 -11.80 -2.29
C TYR A 183 4.77 -10.50 -1.74
N ALA A 184 4.16 -10.55 -0.56
CA ALA A 184 3.67 -9.36 0.12
C ALA A 184 4.12 -9.35 1.58
N GLN A 185 4.54 -8.18 2.06
CA GLN A 185 4.90 -7.97 3.45
C GLN A 185 4.34 -6.65 3.95
N ASP A 186 3.53 -6.75 4.99
CA ASP A 186 3.05 -5.61 5.76
C ASP A 186 2.82 -6.08 7.22
N PRO A 187 3.39 -5.40 8.23
CA PRO A 187 3.20 -5.78 9.62
C PRO A 187 1.75 -5.68 10.10
N VAL A 188 0.87 -4.97 9.37
CA VAL A 188 -0.53 -4.80 9.76
C VAL A 188 -1.46 -5.87 9.20
N PHE A 189 -0.97 -6.82 8.39
CA PHE A 189 -1.80 -7.92 7.89
C PHE A 189 -2.36 -8.77 9.03
N ASN A 190 -3.63 -9.10 8.93
CA ASN A 190 -4.29 -10.09 9.78
C ASN A 190 -4.60 -11.38 9.00
N ALA A 191 -5.13 -12.39 9.70
CA ALA A 191 -5.44 -13.69 9.10
C ALA A 191 -6.44 -13.64 7.91
N LEU A 192 -7.33 -12.65 7.90
CA LEU A 192 -8.30 -12.47 6.81
C LEU A 192 -7.64 -11.85 5.58
N ASP A 193 -6.71 -10.90 5.79
CA ASP A 193 -5.87 -10.34 4.72
C ASP A 193 -5.00 -11.43 4.09
N GLU A 194 -4.33 -12.24 4.90
CA GLU A 194 -3.51 -13.37 4.45
C GLU A 194 -4.32 -14.36 3.61
N SER A 195 -5.56 -14.65 4.03
CA SER A 195 -6.46 -15.55 3.32
C SER A 195 -6.93 -14.95 1.98
N LEU A 196 -7.18 -13.64 1.91
CA LEU A 196 -7.49 -12.94 0.66
C LEU A 196 -6.27 -12.97 -0.30
N LEU A 197 -5.08 -12.64 0.21
CA LEU A 197 -3.84 -12.64 -0.58
C LEU A 197 -3.51 -14.03 -1.10
N ALA A 198 -3.66 -15.07 -0.28
CA ALA A 198 -3.49 -16.46 -0.69
C ALA A 198 -4.46 -16.85 -1.83
N ALA A 199 -5.73 -16.43 -1.76
CA ALA A 199 -6.71 -16.67 -2.83
C ALA A 199 -6.33 -15.99 -4.16
N LEU A 200 -5.50 -14.94 -4.12
CA LEU A 200 -4.95 -14.26 -5.29
C LEU A 200 -3.58 -14.82 -5.73
N ASN A 201 -3.14 -15.95 -5.14
CA ASN A 201 -1.81 -16.53 -5.31
C ASN A 201 -0.70 -15.51 -5.01
N ILE A 202 -0.83 -14.78 -3.90
CA ILE A 202 0.17 -13.88 -3.32
C ILE A 202 0.64 -14.48 -2.01
N THR A 203 1.95 -14.68 -1.86
CA THR A 203 2.54 -15.27 -0.66
C THR A 203 2.85 -14.18 0.34
N VAL A 204 2.23 -14.23 1.51
CA VAL A 204 2.60 -13.33 2.62
C VAL A 204 3.86 -13.84 3.28
N ILE A 205 4.84 -12.96 3.44
CA ILE A 205 6.11 -13.24 4.11
C ILE A 205 6.30 -12.29 5.29
N LYS A 206 7.05 -12.74 6.30
CA LYS A 206 7.17 -12.02 7.58
C LYS A 206 8.25 -10.95 7.49
N HIS A 207 8.05 -9.82 8.14
CA HIS A 207 9.10 -8.81 8.25
C HIS A 207 10.37 -9.36 8.95
N PRO A 208 11.60 -9.08 8.44
CA PRO A 208 11.94 -8.29 7.24
C PRO A 208 12.22 -9.12 5.97
N GLU A 209 11.77 -10.38 5.89
CA GLU A 209 12.15 -11.37 4.86
C GLU A 209 12.03 -10.86 3.41
N ALA A 210 11.02 -10.04 3.11
CA ALA A 210 10.79 -9.50 1.77
C ALA A 210 11.97 -8.71 1.20
N PHE A 211 12.81 -8.13 2.06
CA PHE A 211 13.95 -7.33 1.66
C PHE A 211 14.98 -8.20 0.93
N SER A 212 15.09 -9.47 1.31
CA SER A 212 15.99 -10.44 0.66
C SER A 212 15.48 -10.93 -0.69
N HIS A 213 14.21 -10.72 -1.00
CA HIS A 213 13.60 -11.09 -2.28
C HIS A 213 13.75 -10.01 -3.35
N ILE A 214 14.23 -8.81 -3.02
CA ILE A 214 14.34 -7.69 -3.96
C ILE A 214 15.71 -7.70 -4.62
N THR A 215 15.70 -7.87 -5.94
CA THR A 215 16.89 -7.96 -6.79
C THR A 215 16.74 -7.07 -8.02
N ALA A 216 17.78 -6.99 -8.84
CA ALA A 216 17.73 -6.31 -10.13
C ALA A 216 16.70 -6.90 -11.11
N ASN A 217 16.14 -8.08 -10.84
CA ASN A 217 15.14 -8.76 -11.66
C ASN A 217 13.74 -8.73 -11.03
N THR A 218 13.49 -7.77 -10.13
CA THR A 218 12.19 -7.68 -9.45
C THR A 218 11.40 -6.46 -9.86
N MET A 219 10.08 -6.60 -9.77
CA MET A 219 9.18 -5.46 -9.73
C MET A 219 8.81 -5.18 -8.27
N LEU A 220 9.22 -4.03 -7.76
CA LEU A 220 8.86 -3.56 -6.43
C LEU A 220 7.53 -2.81 -6.48
N PHE A 221 6.52 -3.28 -5.75
CA PHE A 221 5.22 -2.62 -5.61
C PHE A 221 5.09 -2.07 -4.18
N CYS A 222 5.30 -0.77 -4.00
CA CYS A 222 5.45 -0.15 -2.68
C CYS A 222 4.52 1.05 -2.50
N PRO A 223 3.19 0.84 -2.49
CA PRO A 223 2.21 1.93 -2.52
C PRO A 223 2.14 2.74 -1.21
N GLY A 224 2.53 2.15 -0.08
CA GLY A 224 2.53 2.79 1.24
C GLY A 224 3.86 2.62 1.99
N ALA A 225 4.95 2.31 1.28
CA ALA A 225 6.25 2.18 1.92
C ALA A 225 6.79 3.54 2.39
N GLU A 226 7.17 3.61 3.67
CA GLU A 226 7.83 4.80 4.21
C GLU A 226 9.20 5.03 3.60
N ARG A 227 9.63 6.30 3.57
CA ARG A 227 10.92 6.73 3.00
C ARG A 227 12.10 5.92 3.52
N LYS A 228 12.19 5.69 4.83
CA LYS A 228 13.26 4.90 5.47
C LYS A 228 13.36 3.49 4.90
N HIS A 229 12.23 2.87 4.54
CA HIS A 229 12.22 1.55 3.92
C HIS A 229 12.69 1.64 2.48
N LEU A 230 12.23 2.63 1.71
CA LEU A 230 12.71 2.83 0.33
C LEU A 230 14.23 3.01 0.29
N GLU A 231 14.83 3.76 1.21
CA GLU A 231 16.29 3.93 1.30
C GLU A 231 17.04 2.61 1.54
N LEU A 232 16.40 1.60 2.13
CA LEU A 232 16.94 0.25 2.30
C LEU A 232 16.69 -0.67 1.09
N LEU A 233 15.61 -0.45 0.34
CA LEU A 233 15.17 -1.33 -0.76
C LEU A 233 15.78 -0.92 -2.11
N LEU A 234 15.92 0.38 -2.39
CA LEU A 234 16.41 0.88 -3.69
C LEU A 234 17.88 0.60 -4.00
N PRO A 235 18.81 0.39 -3.03
CA PRO A 235 20.16 -0.07 -3.34
C PRO A 235 20.21 -1.39 -4.13
N SER A 236 19.19 -2.25 -4.01
CA SER A 236 19.08 -3.48 -4.80
C SER A 236 18.70 -3.26 -6.27
N LYS A 237 18.38 -2.01 -6.65
CA LYS A 237 18.06 -1.57 -8.02
C LYS A 237 16.97 -2.43 -8.70
N PRO A 238 15.76 -2.53 -8.13
CA PRO A 238 14.67 -3.27 -8.77
C PRO A 238 14.42 -2.74 -10.18
N TRP A 239 14.16 -3.65 -11.13
CA TRP A 239 13.97 -3.32 -12.54
C TRP A 239 12.79 -2.38 -12.74
N LEU A 240 11.70 -2.64 -12.03
CA LEU A 240 10.53 -1.76 -11.94
C LEU A 240 10.25 -1.39 -10.50
N LEU A 241 9.75 -0.16 -10.31
CA LEU A 241 9.14 0.27 -9.07
C LEU A 241 7.79 0.92 -9.35
N PHE A 242 6.75 0.50 -8.66
CA PHE A 242 5.48 1.20 -8.63
C PHE A 242 5.18 1.66 -7.21
N GLY A 243 5.16 2.98 -6.99
CA GLY A 243 5.04 3.55 -5.65
C GLY A 243 4.84 5.06 -5.66
N GLY A 244 4.96 5.67 -4.48
CA GLY A 244 4.89 7.12 -4.32
C GLY A 244 6.06 7.87 -5.00
N PRO A 245 5.97 9.20 -5.10
CA PRO A 245 6.96 10.02 -5.77
C PRO A 245 8.30 10.05 -5.00
N LEU A 246 9.40 9.88 -5.74
CA LEU A 246 10.78 9.89 -5.23
C LEU A 246 11.50 11.22 -5.49
N GLU A 247 10.91 12.13 -6.26
CA GLU A 247 11.53 13.34 -6.79
C GLU A 247 11.78 14.43 -5.73
N HIS A 248 11.20 14.28 -4.53
CA HIS A 248 11.36 15.21 -3.41
C HIS A 248 12.41 14.71 -2.40
N ALA A 249 13.30 13.80 -2.82
CA ALA A 249 14.37 13.30 -1.98
C ALA A 249 15.42 14.39 -1.69
N ASP A 250 16.11 14.28 -0.56
CA ASP A 250 17.21 15.18 -0.24
C ASP A 250 18.34 14.98 -1.24
N SER A 251 18.91 16.08 -1.75
CA SER A 251 19.98 16.03 -2.75
C SER A 251 21.17 15.20 -2.27
N GLY A 252 21.61 14.26 -3.11
CA GLY A 252 22.74 13.37 -2.81
C GLY A 252 22.40 12.11 -2.01
N GLY A 253 21.12 11.88 -1.69
CA GLY A 253 20.65 10.66 -1.01
C GLY A 253 20.48 9.45 -1.96
N VAL A 254 20.28 8.26 -1.36
CA VAL A 254 20.04 6.99 -2.08
C VAL A 254 18.89 7.10 -3.08
N LEU A 255 17.79 7.76 -2.69
CA LEU A 255 16.61 7.92 -3.54
C LEU A 255 16.90 8.78 -4.77
N GLN A 256 17.67 9.88 -4.60
CA GLN A 256 18.08 10.72 -5.73
C GLN A 256 18.93 9.91 -6.71
N GLY A 257 19.90 9.13 -6.21
CA GLY A 257 20.74 8.29 -7.06
C GLY A 257 19.96 7.21 -7.83
N TYR A 258 18.83 6.73 -7.29
CA TYR A 258 17.93 5.84 -8.03
C TYR A 258 17.17 6.60 -9.13
N VAL A 259 16.61 7.77 -8.80
CA VAL A 259 15.86 8.61 -9.75
C VAL A 259 16.74 9.07 -10.91
N ASP A 260 17.99 9.45 -10.66
CA ASP A 260 18.93 9.93 -11.68
C ASP A 260 19.23 8.88 -12.77
N GLY A 261 19.09 7.59 -12.45
CA GLY A 261 19.30 6.46 -13.38
C GLY A 261 18.01 5.77 -13.83
N ALA A 262 16.84 6.32 -13.50
CA ALA A 262 15.56 5.70 -13.78
C ALA A 262 14.68 6.58 -14.68
N GLY A 263 14.08 5.96 -15.68
CA GLY A 263 12.96 6.56 -16.37
C GLY A 263 11.71 6.44 -15.50
N SER A 264 10.76 7.36 -15.66
CA SER A 264 9.53 7.34 -14.86
C SER A 264 8.29 7.78 -15.63
N TYR A 265 7.14 7.30 -15.18
CA TYR A 265 5.82 7.65 -15.66
C TYR A 265 4.92 7.99 -14.47
N SER A 266 4.28 9.16 -14.52
CA SER A 266 3.29 9.56 -13.52
C SER A 266 1.93 8.98 -13.87
N LEU A 267 1.33 8.27 -12.92
CA LEU A 267 -0.05 7.80 -13.07
C LEU A 267 -0.99 9.01 -13.13
N PRO A 268 -1.99 9.03 -14.03
CA PRO A 268 -3.03 10.05 -13.98
C PRO A 268 -3.93 9.81 -12.77
N VAL A 269 -4.63 10.86 -12.34
CA VAL A 269 -5.50 10.84 -11.16
C VAL A 269 -6.51 9.72 -11.26
N PHE A 270 -6.54 8.85 -10.24
CA PHE A 270 -7.54 7.80 -10.12
C PHE A 270 -8.83 8.37 -9.53
N GLU A 271 -9.77 8.75 -10.40
CA GLU A 271 -10.97 9.50 -10.01
C GLU A 271 -11.82 8.83 -8.93
N ALA A 272 -11.89 7.49 -8.93
CA ALA A 272 -12.73 6.76 -7.97
C ALA A 272 -12.22 6.86 -6.52
N LEU A 273 -10.90 7.04 -6.34
CA LEU A 273 -10.28 7.25 -5.03
C LEU A 273 -8.87 7.83 -5.17
N GLU A 274 -8.76 9.13 -5.43
CA GLU A 274 -7.49 9.80 -5.76
C GLU A 274 -6.35 9.46 -4.78
N HIS A 275 -6.64 9.46 -3.48
CA HIS A 275 -5.66 9.19 -2.44
C HIS A 275 -5.14 7.75 -2.38
N ALA A 276 -5.75 6.80 -3.11
CA ALA A 276 -5.22 5.44 -3.24
C ALA A 276 -3.94 5.40 -4.08
N PHE A 277 -3.79 6.33 -5.02
CA PHE A 277 -2.67 6.40 -5.95
C PHE A 277 -2.12 7.82 -6.10
N TRP A 278 -2.21 8.63 -5.04
CA TRP A 278 -1.79 10.04 -5.05
C TRP A 278 -0.34 10.16 -5.51
N ASN A 279 -0.14 10.86 -6.63
CA ASN A 279 1.16 11.05 -7.28
C ASN A 279 1.96 9.76 -7.45
N MET A 280 1.31 8.60 -7.61
CA MET A 280 2.03 7.35 -7.84
C MET A 280 2.69 7.34 -9.20
N ARG A 281 3.83 6.65 -9.26
CA ARG A 281 4.70 6.61 -10.43
C ARG A 281 5.18 5.19 -10.67
N LEU A 282 5.34 4.87 -11.94
CA LEU A 282 6.07 3.71 -12.40
C LEU A 282 7.48 4.17 -12.76
N TYR A 283 8.50 3.60 -12.14
CA TYR A 283 9.91 3.79 -12.47
C TYR A 283 10.45 2.52 -13.12
N TRP A 284 11.41 2.68 -14.01
CA TRP A 284 12.19 1.58 -14.59
C TRP A 284 13.66 1.96 -14.70
N VAL A 285 14.53 0.97 -14.63
CA VAL A 285 15.96 1.16 -14.92
C VAL A 285 16.13 1.50 -16.40
N GLU A 286 16.80 2.62 -16.69
CA GLU A 286 17.24 2.92 -18.05
C GLU A 286 18.60 2.27 -18.30
N GLU A 287 18.72 1.52 -19.41
CA GLU A 287 20.03 1.07 -19.85
C GLU A 287 20.82 2.30 -20.33
N VAL A 288 21.78 2.74 -19.51
CA VAL A 288 22.81 3.66 -19.97
C VAL A 288 23.51 2.94 -21.13
N GLY A 289 23.39 3.50 -22.33
CA GLY A 289 24.11 3.00 -23.49
C GLY A 289 25.57 2.80 -23.11
N ARG A 290 26.03 1.55 -23.14
CA ARG A 290 27.46 1.26 -23.17
C ARG A 290 27.95 1.77 -24.52
N GLU A 291 28.36 3.03 -24.55
CA GLU A 291 29.25 3.57 -25.59
C GLU A 291 30.60 2.86 -25.55
#